data_AF-H8WZF1-F1
#
_entry.id   AF-H8WZF1-F1
#
_cell.length_a   1.000
_cell.length_b   1.000
_cell.length_c   1.000
_cell.angle_alpha   90.00
_cell.angle_beta   90.00
_cell.angle_gamma   90.00
#
_symmetry.space_group_name_H-M   'P 1'
#
loop_
_entity.id
_entity.type
_entity.pdbx_description
1 polymer ?
#
loop_
_entity_poly.entity_id
_entity_poly.type
_entity_poly.pdbx_seq_one_letter_code
_entity_poly.pdbx_strand_id
1 'polypeptide(L)'
;MSLIEESSERIYELIRETVPLAPSLLSKAIALPNSEEKGFSPIYRSAYSPDKLITKMYPSLDTLYALFEFGYQFYKDRRAFGVRKKLPDGTAGRYQWQNYRTVRQRRNNLGSGIFFVLENNPYRSKSEIHQNLAYEPLKKNE
;
A
#
# COMPACT_ATOMS: atom_id res chain seq x y z
N MET A 1 16.59 9.72 6.87
CA MET A 1 16.88 8.77 5.78
C MET A 1 17.86 7.75 6.31
N SER A 2 17.69 6.46 6.00
CA SER A 2 18.72 5.46 6.28
C SER A 2 19.94 5.76 5.41
N LEU A 3 21.15 5.76 5.99
CA LEU A 3 22.41 5.97 5.28
C LEU A 3 22.84 4.75 4.47
N ILE A 4 22.15 3.62 4.64
CA ILE A 4 22.41 2.36 3.95
C ILE A 4 21.14 1.98 3.20
N GLU A 5 21.25 1.88 1.87
CA GLU A 5 20.21 1.36 1.00
C GLU A 5 20.25 -0.18 1.12
N GLU A 6 19.50 -0.73 2.07
CA GLU A 6 19.42 -2.18 2.27
C GLU A 6 18.71 -2.86 1.10
N SER A 7 19.16 -4.06 0.73
CA SER A 7 18.51 -4.83 -0.34
C SER A 7 17.10 -5.25 0.04
N SER A 8 16.23 -5.44 -0.96
CA SER A 8 14.84 -5.87 -0.70
C SER A 8 14.78 -7.23 -0.01
N GLU A 9 15.72 -8.13 -0.31
CA GLU A 9 15.86 -9.44 0.33
C GLU A 9 16.21 -9.30 1.81
N ARG A 10 17.13 -8.39 2.16
CA ARG A 10 17.50 -8.17 3.56
C ARG A 10 16.34 -7.61 4.36
N ILE A 11 15.63 -6.62 3.80
CA ILE A 11 14.42 -6.06 4.41
C ILE A 11 13.37 -7.16 4.59
N TYR A 12 13.20 -8.05 3.61
CA TYR A 12 12.26 -9.16 3.68
C TYR A 12 12.59 -10.14 4.81
N GLU A 13 13.86 -10.53 4.95
CA GLU A 13 14.29 -11.40 6.04
C GLU A 13 14.14 -10.73 7.41
N LEU A 14 14.49 -9.44 7.54
CA LEU A 14 14.27 -8.68 8.78
C LEU A 14 12.79 -8.64 9.19
N ILE A 15 11.89 -8.39 8.23
CA ILE A 15 10.45 -8.42 8.48
C ILE A 15 10.06 -9.83 8.90
N ARG A 16 10.50 -10.87 8.19
CA ARG A 16 10.17 -12.26 8.49
C ARG A 16 10.70 -12.74 9.86
N GLU A 17 11.84 -12.23 10.31
CA GLU A 17 12.40 -12.52 11.63
C GLU A 17 11.62 -11.81 12.75
N THR A 18 11.04 -10.63 12.45
CA THR A 18 10.32 -9.81 13.43
C THR A 18 8.82 -10.06 13.48
N VAL A 19 8.21 -10.60 12.43
CA VAL A 19 6.77 -10.91 12.35
C VAL A 19 6.49 -12.37 11.98
N PRO A 20 5.38 -12.99 12.43
CA PRO A 20 4.28 -12.39 13.20
C PRO A 20 4.64 -12.14 14.68
N LEU A 21 4.13 -11.03 15.21
CA LEU A 21 4.21 -10.75 16.64
C LEU A 21 3.36 -11.76 17.44
N ALA A 22 3.74 -12.00 18.70
CA ALA A 22 3.01 -12.93 19.55
C ALA A 22 1.52 -12.55 19.66
N PRO A 23 0.57 -13.47 19.36
CA PRO A 23 -0.87 -13.16 19.37
C PRO A 23 -1.38 -12.61 20.71
N SER A 24 -0.76 -13.00 21.82
CA SER A 24 -1.07 -12.48 23.15
C SER A 24 -0.85 -10.97 23.28
N LEU A 25 0.12 -10.41 22.54
CA LEU A 25 0.43 -8.97 22.53
C LEU A 25 -0.46 -8.18 21.56
N LEU A 26 -0.95 -8.84 20.50
CA LEU A 26 -1.81 -8.21 19.49
C LEU A 26 -3.31 -8.28 19.82
N SER A 27 -3.72 -9.25 20.64
CA SER A 27 -5.14 -9.51 20.94
C SER A 27 -5.78 -8.50 21.91
N LYS A 28 -4.99 -7.58 22.47
CA LYS A 28 -5.47 -6.57 23.43
C LYS A 28 -5.14 -5.17 22.97
N ALA A 29 -6.12 -4.28 23.12
CA ALA A 29 -5.91 -2.84 23.09
C ALA A 29 -5.99 -2.30 24.53
N ILE A 30 -5.16 -1.32 24.86
CA ILE A 30 -5.14 -0.64 26.14
C ILE A 30 -5.47 0.83 25.97
N ALA A 31 -6.20 1.40 26.93
CA ALA A 31 -6.47 2.83 26.99
C ALA A 31 -5.18 3.59 27.35
N LEU A 32 -4.90 4.66 26.62
CA LEU A 32 -3.78 5.53 26.95
C LEU A 32 -4.11 6.37 28.20
N PRO A 33 -3.19 6.48 29.17
CA PRO A 33 -3.37 7.36 30.31
C PRO A 33 -3.69 8.79 29.88
N ASN A 34 -4.65 9.43 30.56
CA ASN A 34 -5.01 10.84 30.35
C ASN A 34 -5.46 11.20 28.92
N SER A 35 -5.98 10.23 28.17
CA SER A 35 -6.46 10.44 26.78
C SER A 35 -7.98 10.58 26.64
N GLU A 36 -8.71 10.51 27.75
CA GLU A 36 -10.17 10.60 27.75
C GLU A 36 -10.62 12.06 27.73
N GLU A 37 -11.55 12.38 26.83
CA GLU A 37 -12.17 13.69 26.70
C GLU A 37 -13.68 13.61 26.96
N LYS A 38 -14.28 14.66 27.50
CA LYS A 38 -15.71 14.68 27.85
C LYS A 38 -16.56 14.38 26.60
N GLY A 39 -17.30 13.28 26.65
CA GLY A 39 -18.17 12.83 25.54
C GLY A 39 -17.50 11.83 24.58
N PHE A 40 -16.25 11.44 24.83
CA PHE A 40 -15.49 10.49 24.02
C PHE A 40 -14.89 9.38 24.89
N SER A 41 -14.61 8.23 24.29
CA SER A 41 -13.80 7.18 24.94
C SER A 41 -12.32 7.60 25.00
N PRO A 42 -11.50 7.02 25.89
CA PRO A 42 -10.05 7.18 25.80
C PRO A 42 -9.51 6.66 24.47
N ILE A 43 -8.32 7.14 24.08
CA ILE A 43 -7.61 6.64 22.92
C ILE A 43 -7.06 5.24 23.24
N TYR A 44 -7.37 4.27 22.39
CA TYR A 44 -6.86 2.90 22.53
C TYR A 44 -5.66 2.66 21.61
N ARG A 45 -4.64 1.95 22.11
CA ARG A 45 -3.50 1.43 21.32
C ARG A 45 -3.31 -0.06 21.54
N SER A 46 -2.62 -0.71 20.60
CA SER A 46 -2.20 -2.11 20.79
C SER A 46 -1.34 -2.24 22.04
N ALA A 47 -1.60 -3.27 22.84
CA ALA A 47 -0.80 -3.59 24.02
C ALA A 47 0.68 -3.88 23.67
N TYR A 48 0.96 -4.25 22.42
CA TYR A 48 2.33 -4.45 21.93
C TYR A 48 3.15 -3.15 21.86
N SER A 49 2.50 -2.02 21.60
CA SER A 49 3.17 -0.73 21.38
C SER A 49 2.35 0.39 22.01
N PRO A 50 2.28 0.44 23.35
CA PRO A 50 1.45 1.41 24.04
C PRO A 50 2.02 2.83 23.95
N ASP A 51 3.35 2.97 23.99
CA ASP A 51 4.00 4.27 24.07
C ASP A 51 4.18 4.94 22.70
N LYS A 52 4.16 4.15 21.61
CA LYS A 52 4.45 4.64 20.25
C LYS A 52 3.48 4.09 19.21
N LEU A 53 3.16 4.90 18.21
CA LEU A 53 2.41 4.46 17.04
C LEU A 53 3.37 3.87 16.00
N ILE A 54 3.12 2.63 15.58
CA ILE A 54 3.84 2.02 14.47
C ILE A 54 3.17 2.49 13.18
N THR A 55 3.82 3.40 12.46
CA THR A 55 3.30 4.00 11.21
C THR A 55 3.81 3.31 9.95
N LYS A 56 4.92 2.57 10.05
CA LYS A 56 5.55 1.85 8.94
C LYS A 56 6.30 0.62 9.45
N MET A 57 6.38 -0.42 8.61
CA MET A 57 7.13 -1.65 8.93
C MET A 57 8.64 -1.46 8.79
N TYR A 58 9.06 -0.64 7.83
CA TYR A 58 10.47 -0.36 7.56
C TYR A 58 10.60 1.05 6.96
N PRO A 59 11.72 1.79 7.16
CA PRO A 59 11.84 3.18 6.72
C PRO A 59 11.55 3.46 5.24
N SER A 60 11.91 2.55 4.33
CA SER A 60 11.66 2.65 2.88
C SER A 60 10.28 2.17 2.43
N LEU A 61 9.49 1.59 3.32
CA LEU A 61 8.11 1.13 3.06
C LEU A 61 7.12 2.14 3.63
N ASP A 62 7.22 3.39 3.19
CA ASP A 62 6.52 4.55 3.74
C ASP A 62 5.29 4.99 2.93
N THR A 63 5.07 4.38 1.77
CA THR A 63 3.88 4.58 0.94
C THR A 63 3.21 3.25 0.62
N LEU A 64 1.90 3.27 0.36
CA LEU A 64 1.17 2.09 -0.13
C LEU A 64 1.76 1.57 -1.45
N TYR A 65 2.30 2.46 -2.28
CA TYR A 65 3.00 2.10 -3.52
C TYR A 65 4.28 1.33 -3.22
N ALA A 66 5.16 1.85 -2.35
CA ALA A 66 6.40 1.18 -1.96
C ALA A 66 6.12 -0.18 -1.33
N LEU A 67 5.12 -0.26 -0.44
CA LEU A 67 4.71 -1.52 0.17
C LEU A 67 4.20 -2.54 -0.85
N PHE A 68 3.40 -2.09 -1.84
CA PHE A 68 2.91 -2.97 -2.91
C PHE A 68 4.04 -3.45 -3.81
N GLU A 69 4.93 -2.57 -4.25
CA GLU A 69 6.08 -2.95 -5.10
C GLU A 69 7.02 -3.90 -4.37
N PHE A 70 7.26 -3.68 -3.08
CA PHE A 70 8.03 -4.59 -2.25
C PHE A 70 7.38 -5.98 -2.18
N GLY A 71 6.10 -6.06 -1.82
CA GLY A 71 5.37 -7.33 -1.77
C GLY A 71 5.30 -8.04 -3.13
N TYR A 72 5.21 -7.28 -4.22
CA TYR A 72 5.21 -7.81 -5.58
C TYR A 72 6.47 -8.62 -5.90
N GLN A 73 7.65 -8.16 -5.48
CA GLN A 73 8.91 -8.84 -5.77
C GLN A 73 8.91 -10.31 -5.31
N PHE A 74 8.34 -10.57 -4.13
CA PHE A 74 8.31 -11.90 -3.50
C PHE A 74 7.05 -12.71 -3.80
N TYR A 75 5.93 -12.05 -4.14
CA TYR A 75 4.61 -12.69 -4.21
C TYR A 75 3.82 -12.43 -5.51
N LYS A 76 4.48 -11.99 -6.59
CA LYS A 76 3.85 -11.67 -7.90
C LYS A 76 2.84 -12.70 -8.40
N ASP A 77 3.08 -13.99 -8.19
CA ASP A 77 2.22 -15.06 -8.72
C ASP A 77 1.14 -15.53 -7.71
N ARG A 78 1.09 -14.96 -6.51
CA ARG A 78 0.06 -15.25 -5.50
C ARG A 78 -1.23 -14.48 -5.76
N ARG A 79 -2.35 -15.03 -5.28
CA ARG A 79 -3.69 -14.42 -5.35
C ARG A 79 -3.69 -13.07 -4.60
N ALA A 80 -4.16 -12.02 -5.28
CA ALA A 80 -4.21 -10.65 -4.77
C ALA A 80 -5.66 -10.16 -4.63
N PHE A 81 -6.46 -10.26 -5.70
CA PHE A 81 -7.85 -9.81 -5.71
C PHE A 81 -8.79 -10.94 -6.13
N GLY A 82 -9.80 -11.20 -5.31
CA GLY A 82 -10.86 -12.18 -5.58
C GLY A 82 -12.18 -11.47 -5.86
N VAL A 83 -12.85 -11.84 -6.94
CA VAL A 83 -14.18 -11.30 -7.30
C VAL A 83 -15.16 -12.44 -7.49
N ARG A 84 -16.39 -12.26 -7.02
CA ARG A 84 -17.52 -13.17 -7.28
C ARG A 84 -18.45 -12.52 -8.28
N LYS A 85 -18.56 -13.11 -9.47
CA LYS A 85 -19.52 -12.65 -10.47
C LYS A 85 -20.92 -13.13 -10.11
N LYS A 86 -21.92 -12.28 -10.34
CA LYS A 86 -23.33 -12.67 -10.21
C LYS A 86 -23.67 -13.66 -11.34
N LEU A 87 -24.29 -14.78 -10.97
CA LEU A 87 -24.76 -15.81 -11.89
C LEU A 87 -26.13 -15.40 -12.48
N PRO A 88 -26.60 -16.04 -13.57
CA PRO A 88 -27.89 -15.73 -14.17
C PRO A 88 -29.09 -15.87 -13.21
N ASP A 89 -29.00 -16.79 -12.25
CA ASP A 89 -30.00 -16.99 -11.18
C ASP A 89 -29.95 -15.93 -10.07
N GLY A 90 -29.04 -14.96 -10.20
CA GLY A 90 -28.85 -13.87 -9.24
C GLY A 90 -27.97 -14.21 -8.04
N THR A 91 -27.52 -15.45 -7.89
CA THR A 91 -26.61 -15.86 -6.82
C THR A 91 -25.17 -15.42 -7.12
N ALA A 92 -24.32 -15.35 -6.10
CA ALA A 92 -22.91 -15.03 -6.28
C ALA A 92 -22.11 -16.32 -6.59
N GLY A 93 -21.42 -16.34 -7.73
CA GLY A 93 -20.63 -17.48 -8.16
C GLY A 93 -19.36 -17.72 -7.32
N ARG A 94 -18.54 -18.67 -7.78
CA ARG A 94 -17.23 -18.97 -7.16
C ARG A 94 -16.27 -17.79 -7.28
N TYR A 95 -15.34 -17.67 -6.34
CA TYR A 95 -14.26 -16.68 -6.39
C TYR A 95 -13.38 -16.89 -7.63
N GLN A 96 -13.24 -15.85 -8.42
CA GLN A 96 -12.25 -15.74 -9.49
C GLN A 96 -11.12 -14.84 -8.99
N TRP A 97 -9.89 -15.31 -9.10
CA TRP A 97 -8.73 -14.64 -8.53
C TRP A 97 -7.84 -14.03 -9.61
N GLN A 98 -7.31 -12.85 -9.32
CA GLN A 98 -6.20 -12.23 -10.02
C GLN A 98 -4.97 -12.25 -9.13
N ASN A 99 -3.80 -12.50 -9.72
CA ASN A 99 -2.52 -12.44 -9.00
C ASN A 99 -1.93 -11.03 -8.95
N TYR A 100 -0.94 -10.81 -8.09
CA TYR A 100 -0.25 -9.52 -7.96
C TYR A 100 0.37 -9.04 -9.28
N ARG A 101 0.86 -9.97 -10.13
CA ARG A 101 1.32 -9.71 -11.49
C ARG A 101 0.29 -8.99 -12.34
N THR A 102 -0.91 -9.55 -12.41
CA THR A 102 -2.02 -9.00 -13.18
C THR A 102 -2.45 -7.65 -12.63
N VAL A 103 -2.52 -7.52 -11.30
CA VAL A 103 -2.93 -6.28 -10.63
C VAL A 103 -1.93 -5.15 -10.90
N ARG A 104 -0.62 -5.41 -10.80
CA ARG A 104 0.43 -4.44 -11.12
C ARG A 104 0.34 -3.97 -12.57
N GLN A 105 0.14 -4.91 -13.51
CA GLN A 105 -0.03 -4.56 -14.93
C GLN A 105 -1.25 -3.65 -15.14
N ARG A 106 -2.39 -3.98 -14.53
CA ARG A 106 -3.61 -3.16 -14.62
C ARG A 106 -3.40 -1.76 -14.06
N ARG A 107 -2.76 -1.65 -12.89
CA ARG A 107 -2.40 -0.35 -12.28
C ARG A 107 -1.53 0.48 -13.22
N ASN A 108 -0.49 -0.13 -13.79
CA ASN A 108 0.42 0.56 -14.70
C ASN A 108 -0.29 1.01 -15.98
N ASN A 109 -1.11 0.14 -16.60
CA ASN A 109 -1.88 0.46 -17.79
C ASN A 109 -2.87 1.62 -17.54
N LEU A 110 -3.54 1.63 -16.38
CA LEU A 110 -4.43 2.71 -16.01
C LEU A 110 -3.67 4.03 -15.85
N GLY A 111 -2.57 4.02 -15.10
CA GLY A 111 -1.73 5.20 -14.89
C GLY A 111 -1.18 5.76 -16.21
N SER A 112 -0.59 4.91 -17.06
CA SER A 112 -0.07 5.33 -18.36
C SER A 112 -1.17 5.86 -19.27
N GLY A 113 -2.37 5.28 -19.22
CA GLY A 113 -3.52 5.76 -19.99
C GLY A 113 -3.99 7.15 -19.55
N ILE A 114 -4.03 7.43 -18.25
CA ILE A 114 -4.36 8.76 -17.72
C ILE A 114 -3.34 9.79 -18.20
N PHE A 115 -2.04 9.49 -18.07
CA PHE A 115 -0.98 10.40 -18.54
C PHE A 115 -1.05 10.62 -20.05
N PHE A 116 -1.27 9.56 -20.83
CA PHE A 116 -1.43 9.66 -22.27
C PHE A 116 -2.56 10.64 -22.65
N VAL A 117 -3.73 10.56 -22.00
CA VAL A 117 -4.85 11.48 -22.26
C VAL A 117 -4.49 12.91 -21.90
N LEU A 118 -3.80 13.13 -20.77
CA LEU A 118 -3.38 14.47 -20.33
C LEU A 118 -2.36 15.10 -21.28
N GLU A 119 -1.38 14.31 -21.73
CA GLU A 119 -0.33 14.78 -22.65
C GLU A 119 -0.88 15.13 -24.03
N ASN A 120 -1.86 14.35 -24.51
CA ASN A 120 -2.48 14.51 -25.83
C ASN A 120 -3.78 15.34 -25.80
N ASN A 121 -4.06 16.05 -24.70
CA ASN A 121 -5.28 16.84 -24.56
C ASN A 121 -5.22 18.09 -25.48
N PRO A 122 -6.17 18.30 -26.42
CA PRO A 122 -6.19 19.48 -27.29
C PRO A 122 -6.40 20.80 -26.54
N TYR A 123 -6.90 20.74 -25.30
CA TYR A 123 -7.10 21.89 -24.43
C TYR A 123 -5.89 22.19 -23.52
N ARG A 124 -4.76 21.50 -23.72
CA ARG A 124 -3.53 21.76 -22.98
C ARG A 124 -3.00 23.15 -23.33
N SER A 125 -2.92 24.01 -22.33
CA SER A 125 -2.44 25.39 -22.44
C SER A 125 -1.01 25.55 -21.90
N LYS A 126 -0.43 26.75 -22.00
CA LYS A 126 0.87 27.10 -21.43
C LYS A 126 0.82 27.44 -19.93
N SER A 127 -0.25 27.10 -19.22
CA SER A 127 -0.30 27.33 -17.78
C SER A 127 0.77 26.51 -17.06
N GLU A 128 1.24 27.01 -15.91
CA GLU A 128 2.20 26.33 -15.04
C GLU A 128 1.75 24.89 -14.73
N ILE A 129 0.47 24.72 -14.37
CA ILE A 129 -0.13 23.41 -14.07
C ILE A 129 0.02 22.44 -15.25
N HIS A 130 -0.26 22.88 -16.47
CA HIS A 130 -0.18 22.02 -17.67
C HIS A 130 1.26 21.69 -18.10
N GLN A 131 2.22 22.51 -17.70
CA GLN A 131 3.65 22.25 -17.94
C GLN A 131 4.19 21.21 -16.95
N ASN A 132 3.63 21.14 -15.74
CA ASN A 132 4.01 20.15 -14.72
C ASN A 132 3.45 18.73 -14.94
N LEU A 133 2.72 18.49 -16.03
CA LEU A 133 2.09 17.18 -16.35
C LEU A 133 2.98 16.21 -17.14
N ALA A 134 4.27 16.50 -17.33
CA ALA A 134 5.16 15.63 -18.09
C ALA A 134 5.32 14.25 -17.43
N TYR A 135 5.04 13.18 -18.17
CA TYR A 135 5.20 11.81 -17.68
C TYR A 135 6.53 11.23 -18.13
N GLU A 136 7.48 11.11 -17.20
CA GLU A 136 8.76 10.44 -17.44
C GLU A 136 8.82 9.13 -16.64
N PRO A 137 8.34 8.00 -17.19
CA PRO A 137 8.23 6.73 -16.47
C PRO A 137 9.57 6.14 -15.99
N LEU A 138 10.67 6.60 -16.57
CA LEU A 138 12.03 6.14 -16.26
C LEU A 138 12.84 7.17 -15.45
N LYS A 139 12.26 8.34 -15.13
CA LYS A 139 12.94 9.29 -14.26
C LYS A 139 13.06 8.67 -12.88
N LYS A 140 14.28 8.35 -12.46
CA LYS A 140 14.54 8.10 -11.04
C LYS A 140 14.32 9.43 -10.33
N ASN A 141 13.46 9.44 -9.32
CA ASN A 141 13.36 10.59 -8.42
C ASN A 141 14.76 10.76 -7.79
N GLU A 142 15.42 11.88 -8.07
CA GLU A 142 16.68 12.28 -7.43
C GLU A 142 16.48 12.54 -5.94
#